data_AF-A0A2C9LPA8-F1
#
_entry.id   AF-A0A2C9LPA8-F1
#
_cell.length_a   1.000
_cell.length_b   1.000
_cell.length_c   1.000
_cell.angle_alpha   90.00
_cell.angle_beta   90.00
_cell.angle_gamma   90.00
#
_symmetry.space_group_name_H-M   'P 1'
#
loop_
_entity.id
_entity.type
_entity.pdbx_description
1 polymer ?
#
loop_
_entity_poly.entity_id
_entity_poly.type
_entity_poly.pdbx_seq_one_letter_code
_entity_poly.pdbx_strand_id
1 'polypeptide(L)'
;ALIECSFIGVPLAQHAEDKSLSQGGSVNRGFVSRSLNDIGIPNVSEYSIVKRDIDILRSVKNAHYHLLHVSTKEAIDEIRIAKKQGLNVTCEVTPHHFKLNDSAVLLYGGMAKMNPPLRSEEDRLAIIEGLVDGTIDCIATDHAPHEMESKCCSVGKALFGIVGMETLFPLSLELYHSGLMSINKLISKLTSAPAKVINKKVGLIKKGYPADFAIVDLNAENIINVKSFKSKSNNSPFDGLKLK
;
A
#
# COMPACT_ATOMS: atom_id res chain seq x y z
N ALA A 1 -22.79 -1.96 -5.90
CA ALA A 1 -21.79 -2.03 -4.81
C ALA A 1 -21.80 -0.75 -3.98
N LEU A 2 -21.33 0.39 -4.49
CA LEU A 2 -21.22 1.63 -3.70
C LEU A 2 -22.55 2.09 -3.07
N ILE A 3 -23.67 1.99 -3.80
CA ILE A 3 -25.03 2.29 -3.31
C ILE A 3 -25.41 1.35 -2.15
N GLU A 4 -25.17 0.05 -2.28
CA GLU A 4 -25.48 -0.92 -1.21
C GLU A 4 -24.64 -0.66 0.05
N CYS A 5 -23.35 -0.38 -0.12
CA CYS A 5 -22.44 -0.02 0.97
C CYS A 5 -22.92 1.23 1.73
N SER A 6 -23.48 2.23 1.03
CA SER A 6 -23.98 3.44 1.67
C SER A 6 -25.23 3.20 2.52
N PHE A 7 -26.09 2.24 2.15
CA PHE A 7 -27.25 1.88 2.96
C PHE A 7 -26.89 1.18 4.27
N ILE A 8 -25.83 0.38 4.29
CA ILE A 8 -25.39 -0.37 5.48
C ILE A 8 -24.25 0.31 6.26
N GLY A 9 -23.78 1.47 5.79
CA GLY A 9 -22.78 2.29 6.51
C GLY A 9 -21.38 1.68 6.55
N VAL A 10 -20.95 1.02 5.48
CA VAL A 10 -19.59 0.44 5.35
C VAL A 10 -18.85 1.03 4.15
N PRO A 11 -17.50 1.07 4.17
CA PRO A 11 -16.73 1.46 2.99
C PRO A 11 -16.85 0.44 1.85
N LEU A 12 -16.87 0.94 0.62
CA LEU A 12 -16.47 0.14 -0.54
C LEU A 12 -14.94 0.18 -0.64
N ALA A 13 -14.29 -0.91 -0.26
CA ALA A 13 -12.85 -1.10 -0.46
C ALA A 13 -12.57 -1.58 -1.89
N GLN A 14 -11.75 -0.84 -2.63
CA GLN A 14 -11.52 -1.05 -4.06
C GLN A 14 -10.05 -1.39 -4.32
N HIS A 15 -9.82 -2.60 -4.83
CA HIS A 15 -8.61 -2.92 -5.58
C HIS A 15 -8.78 -2.34 -7.00
N ALA A 16 -8.18 -1.17 -7.25
CA ALA A 16 -8.37 -0.44 -8.51
C ALA A 16 -7.50 -1.04 -9.63
N GLU A 17 -8.13 -1.85 -10.48
CA GLU A 17 -7.46 -2.46 -11.63
C GLU A 17 -8.43 -2.59 -12.83
N ASP A 18 -8.09 -1.92 -13.93
CA ASP A 18 -8.65 -2.22 -15.24
C ASP A 18 -7.89 -3.41 -15.84
N LYS A 19 -8.50 -4.59 -15.76
CA LYS A 19 -7.92 -5.83 -16.25
C LYS A 19 -7.65 -5.82 -17.74
N SER A 20 -8.41 -5.06 -18.54
CA SER A 20 -8.14 -4.97 -19.99
C SER A 20 -6.83 -4.25 -20.29
N LEU A 21 -6.35 -3.40 -19.36
CA LEU A 21 -5.11 -2.65 -19.46
C LEU A 21 -3.93 -3.34 -18.74
N SER A 22 -4.20 -4.09 -17.67
CA SER A 22 -3.15 -4.80 -16.90
C SER A 22 -2.85 -6.22 -17.40
N GLN A 23 -3.75 -6.82 -18.20
CA GLN A 23 -3.68 -8.24 -18.56
C GLN A 23 -2.31 -8.66 -19.11
N GLY A 24 -1.77 -9.74 -18.53
CA GLY A 24 -0.49 -10.32 -18.91
C GLY A 24 0.72 -9.55 -18.38
N GLY A 25 0.54 -8.36 -17.81
CA GLY A 25 1.62 -7.59 -17.21
C GLY A 25 2.09 -8.17 -15.88
N SER A 26 3.39 -8.01 -15.60
CA SER A 26 4.02 -8.55 -14.38
C SER A 26 4.77 -7.52 -13.53
N VAL A 27 5.09 -6.37 -14.11
CA VAL A 27 5.86 -5.29 -13.48
C VAL A 27 5.32 -3.94 -13.96
N ASN A 28 5.83 -2.83 -13.44
CA ASN A 28 5.47 -1.51 -13.97
C ASN A 28 5.86 -1.34 -15.45
N ARG A 29 4.98 -0.73 -16.24
CA ARG A 29 5.30 -0.38 -17.63
C ARG A 29 6.30 0.77 -17.66
N GLY A 30 7.55 0.46 -18.00
CA GLY A 30 8.61 1.45 -17.96
C GLY A 30 9.95 0.93 -18.46
N PHE A 31 11.03 1.45 -17.88
CA PHE A 31 12.38 0.97 -18.16
C PHE A 31 12.53 -0.52 -17.78
N VAL A 32 12.11 -0.88 -16.56
CA VAL A 32 12.28 -2.24 -16.01
C VAL A 32 11.57 -3.31 -16.84
N SER A 33 10.31 -3.09 -17.24
CA SER A 33 9.60 -4.04 -18.12
C SER A 33 10.32 -4.27 -19.45
N ARG A 34 10.87 -3.20 -20.04
CA ARG A 34 11.66 -3.28 -21.29
C ARG A 34 12.96 -4.03 -21.10
N SER A 35 13.68 -3.76 -20.01
CA SER A 35 14.94 -4.45 -19.68
C SER A 35 14.74 -5.95 -19.43
N LEU A 36 13.60 -6.35 -18.87
CA LEU A 36 13.26 -7.74 -18.61
C LEU A 36 12.62 -8.45 -19.81
N ASN A 37 12.32 -7.72 -20.89
CA ASN A 37 11.48 -8.20 -22.00
C ASN A 37 10.14 -8.79 -21.49
N ASP A 38 9.54 -8.12 -20.51
CA ASP A 38 8.28 -8.53 -19.86
C ASP A 38 7.17 -7.50 -20.20
N ILE A 39 5.93 -7.93 -20.07
CA ILE A 39 4.77 -7.06 -20.26
C ILE A 39 4.64 -6.18 -19.01
N GLY A 40 4.59 -4.87 -19.23
CA GLY A 40 4.43 -3.89 -18.16
C GLY A 40 2.97 -3.45 -17.98
N ILE A 41 2.54 -3.36 -16.72
CA ILE A 41 1.25 -2.83 -16.29
C ILE A 41 1.32 -1.30 -16.28
N PRO A 42 0.54 -0.57 -17.10
CA PRO A 42 0.59 0.90 -17.14
C PRO A 42 -0.14 1.54 -15.96
N ASN A 43 0.25 2.76 -15.55
CA ASN A 43 -0.42 3.50 -14.46
C ASN A 43 -1.93 3.66 -14.69
N VAL A 44 -2.36 3.82 -15.95
CA VAL A 44 -3.79 3.95 -16.32
C VAL A 44 -4.65 2.76 -15.91
N SER A 45 -4.05 1.57 -15.72
CA SER A 45 -4.79 0.44 -15.17
C SER A 45 -5.35 0.71 -13.77
N GLU A 46 -4.66 1.52 -12.96
CA GLU A 46 -5.11 1.89 -11.61
C GLU A 46 -5.94 3.17 -11.65
N TYR A 47 -5.37 4.28 -12.13
CA TYR A 47 -5.99 5.59 -11.95
C TYR A 47 -7.31 5.77 -12.72
N SER A 48 -7.52 5.02 -13.82
CA SER A 48 -8.78 5.09 -14.57
C SER A 48 -9.97 4.56 -13.76
N ILE A 49 -9.75 3.51 -12.96
CA ILE A 49 -10.76 2.95 -12.06
C ILE A 49 -11.01 3.92 -10.90
N VAL A 50 -9.95 4.50 -10.33
CA VAL A 50 -10.07 5.50 -9.25
C VAL A 50 -10.90 6.70 -9.71
N LYS A 51 -10.61 7.22 -10.90
CA LYS A 51 -11.37 8.34 -11.48
C LYS A 51 -12.84 7.99 -11.68
N ARG A 52 -13.12 6.84 -12.30
CA ARG A 52 -14.49 6.34 -12.48
C ARG A 52 -15.24 6.24 -11.16
N ASP A 53 -14.60 5.67 -10.13
CA ASP A 53 -15.24 5.42 -8.84
C ASP A 53 -15.49 6.72 -8.08
N ILE A 54 -14.58 7.70 -8.18
CA ILE A 54 -14.80 9.06 -7.67
C ILE A 54 -15.96 9.75 -8.41
N ASP A 55 -16.05 9.60 -9.73
CA ASP A 55 -17.16 10.17 -10.51
C ASP A 55 -18.51 9.60 -10.05
N ILE A 56 -18.58 8.28 -9.81
CA ILE A 56 -19.78 7.62 -9.26
C ILE A 56 -20.05 8.08 -7.82
N LEU A 57 -19.02 8.23 -6.99
CA LEU A 57 -19.15 8.67 -5.59
C LEU A 57 -19.86 10.01 -5.47
N ARG A 58 -19.66 10.94 -6.41
CA ARG A 58 -20.37 12.24 -6.42
C ARG A 58 -21.89 12.10 -6.48
N SER A 59 -22.39 11.01 -7.05
CA SER A 59 -23.83 10.76 -7.22
C SER A 59 -24.44 9.93 -6.08
N VAL A 60 -23.65 9.37 -5.17
CA VAL A 60 -24.14 8.48 -4.11
C VAL A 60 -23.97 9.13 -2.74
N LYS A 61 -25.09 9.56 -2.14
CA LYS A 61 -25.09 10.14 -0.79
C LYS A 61 -24.67 9.11 0.26
N ASN A 62 -23.97 9.56 1.29
CA ASN A 62 -23.50 8.76 2.43
C ASN A 62 -22.59 7.58 2.06
N ALA A 63 -22.12 7.49 0.81
CA ALA A 63 -21.16 6.49 0.42
C ALA A 63 -19.77 6.84 0.95
N HIS A 64 -18.97 5.79 1.16
CA HIS A 64 -17.56 5.90 1.52
C HIS A 64 -16.77 5.01 0.55
N TYR A 65 -15.88 5.63 -0.21
CA TYR A 65 -14.96 4.94 -1.10
C TYR A 65 -13.58 4.85 -0.42
N HIS A 66 -13.00 3.65 -0.42
CA HIS A 66 -11.66 3.42 0.09
C HIS A 66 -10.79 2.74 -0.97
N LEU A 67 -9.76 3.44 -1.46
CA LEU A 67 -8.80 2.88 -2.41
C LEU A 67 -7.74 2.07 -1.67
N LEU A 68 -7.64 0.78 -1.99
CA LEU A 68 -6.61 -0.12 -1.48
C LEU A 68 -5.26 0.19 -2.14
N HIS A 69 -4.19 0.05 -1.35
CA HIS A 69 -2.78 0.04 -1.76
C HIS A 69 -2.44 0.92 -2.99
N VAL A 70 -2.67 2.24 -2.92
CA VAL A 70 -2.41 3.17 -4.04
C VAL A 70 -0.96 3.12 -4.50
N SER A 71 -0.73 3.11 -5.82
CA SER A 71 0.63 3.04 -6.38
C SER A 71 0.99 4.19 -7.34
N THR A 72 0.01 4.90 -7.91
CA THR A 72 0.24 5.88 -8.97
C THR A 72 0.04 7.31 -8.50
N LYS A 73 0.87 8.25 -8.99
CA LYS A 73 0.70 9.70 -8.71
C LYS A 73 -0.65 10.22 -9.19
N GLU A 74 -1.13 9.74 -10.34
CA GLU A 74 -2.40 10.17 -10.91
C GLU A 74 -3.59 9.78 -10.01
N ALA A 75 -3.58 8.58 -9.43
CA ALA A 75 -4.61 8.18 -8.47
C ALA A 75 -4.56 9.06 -7.21
N ILE A 76 -3.37 9.37 -6.71
CA ILE A 76 -3.21 10.27 -5.53
C ILE A 76 -3.78 11.65 -5.85
N ASP A 77 -3.52 12.20 -7.04
CA ASP A 77 -4.06 13.49 -7.47
C ASP A 77 -5.58 13.50 -7.52
N GLU A 78 -6.20 12.45 -8.08
CA GLU A 78 -7.66 12.31 -8.12
C GLU A 78 -8.25 12.22 -6.68
N ILE A 79 -7.62 11.46 -5.78
CA ILE A 79 -8.01 11.39 -4.36
C ILE A 79 -7.90 12.77 -3.70
N ARG A 80 -6.80 13.51 -3.96
CA ARG A 80 -6.57 14.84 -3.40
C ARG A 80 -7.64 15.82 -3.85
N ILE A 81 -8.01 15.80 -5.13
CA ILE A 81 -9.08 16.63 -5.69
C ILE A 81 -10.43 16.26 -5.07
N ALA A 82 -10.75 14.98 -4.98
CA ALA A 82 -11.99 14.49 -4.39
C ALA A 82 -12.13 14.89 -2.91
N LYS A 83 -11.06 14.79 -2.12
CA LYS A 83 -11.02 15.26 -0.73
C LYS A 83 -11.27 16.77 -0.63
N LYS A 84 -10.65 17.59 -1.49
CA LYS A 84 -10.87 19.04 -1.55
C LYS A 84 -12.32 19.40 -1.90
N GLN A 85 -13.00 18.56 -2.67
CA GLN A 85 -14.43 18.68 -2.99
C GLN A 85 -15.36 18.23 -1.85
N GLY A 86 -14.80 17.75 -0.72
CA GLY A 86 -15.57 17.25 0.42
C GLY A 86 -16.16 15.85 0.21
N LEU A 87 -15.71 15.10 -0.80
CA LEU A 87 -16.15 13.72 -0.99
C LEU A 87 -15.59 12.83 0.12
N ASN A 88 -16.40 11.86 0.54
CA ASN A 88 -15.99 10.88 1.54
C ASN A 88 -15.16 9.77 0.89
N VAL A 89 -13.91 10.11 0.61
CA VAL A 89 -12.92 9.23 0.01
C VAL A 89 -11.70 9.10 0.90
N THR A 90 -11.18 7.89 0.99
CA THR A 90 -9.93 7.58 1.69
C THR A 90 -9.08 6.65 0.85
N CYS A 91 -7.78 6.58 1.15
CA CYS A 91 -6.91 5.58 0.55
C CYS A 91 -5.84 5.12 1.53
N GLU A 92 -5.30 3.93 1.27
CA GLU A 92 -4.16 3.37 1.98
C GLU A 92 -2.97 3.16 1.04
N VAL A 93 -1.78 3.05 1.63
CA VAL A 93 -0.57 2.66 0.92
C VAL A 93 0.21 1.63 1.71
N THR A 94 1.06 0.88 1.02
CA THR A 94 1.87 -0.16 1.63
C THR A 94 3.31 0.28 1.87
N PRO A 95 4.01 -0.31 2.86
CA PRO A 95 5.42 -0.01 3.11
C PRO A 95 6.33 -0.18 1.91
N HIS A 96 6.11 -1.24 1.13
CA HIS A 96 6.94 -1.50 -0.04
C HIS A 96 6.78 -0.45 -1.14
N HIS A 97 5.61 0.18 -1.27
CA HIS A 97 5.35 1.21 -2.27
C HIS A 97 5.94 2.58 -1.94
N PHE A 98 6.19 2.91 -0.67
CA PHE A 98 6.97 4.12 -0.34
C PHE A 98 8.46 3.85 -0.13
N LYS A 99 8.84 2.60 0.15
CA LYS A 99 10.24 2.19 0.33
C LYS A 99 10.96 1.94 -0.99
N LEU A 100 10.31 1.28 -1.95
CA LEU A 100 10.94 0.79 -3.17
C LEU A 100 10.28 1.41 -4.41
N ASN A 101 11.01 1.39 -5.52
CA ASN A 101 10.51 1.67 -6.88
C ASN A 101 10.75 0.45 -7.79
N ASP A 102 10.33 0.53 -9.05
CA ASP A 102 10.37 -0.57 -10.00
C ASP A 102 11.76 -1.18 -10.21
N SER A 103 12.84 -0.42 -10.02
CA SER A 103 14.22 -0.92 -10.12
C SER A 103 14.53 -2.07 -9.14
N ALA A 104 13.80 -2.16 -8.04
CA ALA A 104 13.92 -3.25 -7.07
C ALA A 104 13.64 -4.63 -7.71
N VAL A 105 12.83 -4.69 -8.77
CA VAL A 105 12.57 -5.94 -9.50
C VAL A 105 13.83 -6.46 -10.21
N LEU A 106 14.71 -5.57 -10.67
CA LEU A 106 15.99 -5.98 -11.27
C LEU A 106 16.94 -6.61 -10.24
N LEU A 107 16.82 -6.19 -8.97
CA LEU A 107 17.67 -6.67 -7.87
C LEU A 107 17.12 -7.94 -7.23
N TYR A 108 15.80 -8.01 -7.01
CA TYR A 108 15.17 -9.05 -6.20
C TYR A 108 14.27 -10.00 -7.00
N GLY A 109 14.11 -9.77 -8.31
CA GLY A 109 13.30 -10.61 -9.19
C GLY A 109 11.87 -10.78 -8.69
N GLY A 110 11.40 -12.04 -8.65
CA GLY A 110 10.05 -12.37 -8.17
C GLY A 110 9.77 -11.92 -6.74
N MET A 111 10.77 -11.74 -5.88
CA MET A 111 10.59 -11.26 -4.50
C MET A 111 10.17 -9.79 -4.43
N ALA A 112 10.30 -9.03 -5.51
CA ALA A 112 9.78 -7.66 -5.63
C ALA A 112 8.55 -7.57 -6.56
N LYS A 113 7.90 -8.70 -6.89
CA LYS A 113 6.67 -8.75 -7.68
C LYS A 113 5.43 -8.80 -6.79
N MET A 114 4.61 -7.76 -6.86
CA MET A 114 3.30 -7.61 -6.20
C MET A 114 2.32 -6.81 -7.09
N ASN A 115 1.05 -6.74 -6.71
CA ASN A 115 0.00 -6.05 -7.47
C ASN A 115 -0.78 -5.09 -6.55
N PRO A 116 -0.77 -3.76 -6.77
CA PRO A 116 -0.10 -3.07 -7.87
C PRO A 116 1.43 -3.23 -7.84
N PRO A 117 2.12 -3.14 -9.00
CA PRO A 117 3.56 -3.25 -9.04
C PRO A 117 4.22 -2.01 -8.44
N LEU A 118 5.44 -2.18 -7.93
CA LEU A 118 6.33 -1.05 -7.66
C LEU A 118 6.45 -0.20 -8.93
N ARG A 119 6.12 1.09 -8.83
CA ARG A 119 6.08 2.06 -9.93
C ARG A 119 7.40 2.82 -10.05
N SER A 120 7.43 3.87 -10.88
CA SER A 120 8.62 4.70 -11.04
C SER A 120 8.98 5.45 -9.77
N GLU A 121 10.17 6.06 -9.74
CA GLU A 121 10.58 6.89 -8.60
C GLU A 121 9.67 8.11 -8.42
N GLU A 122 9.14 8.68 -9.50
CA GLU A 122 8.19 9.79 -9.42
C GLU A 122 6.90 9.38 -8.69
N ASP A 123 6.38 8.18 -8.97
CA ASP A 123 5.21 7.65 -8.28
C ASP A 123 5.51 7.35 -6.80
N ARG A 124 6.69 6.78 -6.49
CA ARG A 124 7.13 6.57 -5.09
C ARG A 124 7.22 7.88 -4.30
N LEU A 125 7.76 8.93 -4.91
CA LEU A 125 7.86 10.25 -4.28
C LEU A 125 6.47 10.89 -4.08
N ALA A 126 5.56 10.74 -5.04
CA ALA A 126 4.18 11.20 -4.90
C ALA A 126 3.44 10.49 -3.75
N ILE A 127 3.73 9.20 -3.50
CA ILE A 127 3.23 8.48 -2.33
C ILE A 127 3.74 9.10 -1.03
N ILE A 128 5.04 9.37 -0.95
CA ILE A 128 5.64 9.99 0.24
C ILE A 128 5.00 11.37 0.49
N GLU A 129 4.84 12.18 -0.56
CA GLU A 129 4.14 13.46 -0.46
C GLU A 129 2.70 13.28 0.01
N GLY A 130 1.95 12.32 -0.54
CA GLY A 130 0.57 12.01 -0.16
C GLY A 130 0.44 11.55 1.30
N LEU A 131 1.43 10.85 1.84
CA LEU A 131 1.49 10.49 3.27
C LEU A 131 1.74 11.72 4.15
N VAL A 132 2.62 12.61 3.71
CA VAL A 132 3.01 13.83 4.45
C VAL A 132 1.88 14.88 4.41
N ASP A 133 1.24 15.11 3.27
CA ASP A 133 0.17 16.10 3.11
C ASP A 133 -1.20 15.61 3.67
N GLY A 134 -1.34 14.30 3.90
CA GLY A 134 -2.56 13.69 4.45
C GLY A 134 -3.57 13.22 3.40
N THR A 135 -3.23 13.28 2.12
CA THR A 135 -4.00 12.70 1.02
C THR A 135 -4.16 11.20 1.21
N ILE A 136 -3.11 10.50 1.65
CA ILE A 136 -3.14 9.08 2.01
C ILE A 136 -3.48 8.96 3.50
N ASP A 137 -4.50 8.19 3.84
CA ASP A 137 -5.07 8.14 5.20
C ASP A 137 -4.30 7.21 6.13
N CYS A 138 -4.02 5.99 5.68
CA CYS A 138 -3.45 4.92 6.48
C CYS A 138 -2.39 4.10 5.73
N ILE A 139 -1.63 3.34 6.51
CA ILE A 139 -0.63 2.39 5.99
C ILE A 139 -1.18 0.98 6.25
N ALA A 140 -1.22 0.15 5.21
CA ALA A 140 -1.66 -1.24 5.26
C ALA A 140 -0.62 -2.16 4.64
N THR A 141 -0.54 -3.42 5.05
CA THR A 141 0.57 -4.30 4.63
C THR A 141 0.41 -4.88 3.25
N ASP A 142 -0.83 -5.17 2.86
CA ASP A 142 -1.16 -6.10 1.79
C ASP A 142 -0.36 -7.42 1.92
N HIS A 143 -0.36 -8.01 3.12
CA HIS A 143 0.41 -9.22 3.40
C HIS A 143 -0.08 -10.40 2.54
N ALA A 144 0.74 -10.79 1.56
CA ALA A 144 0.43 -11.82 0.58
C ALA A 144 1.50 -12.94 0.58
N PRO A 145 1.37 -13.93 1.47
CA PRO A 145 2.35 -15.01 1.65
C PRO A 145 2.27 -16.01 0.49
N HIS A 146 3.43 -16.43 -0.01
CA HIS A 146 3.56 -17.47 -1.03
C HIS A 146 4.70 -18.44 -0.72
N GLU A 147 4.63 -19.65 -1.25
CA GLU A 147 5.75 -20.59 -1.17
C GLU A 147 6.95 -20.09 -1.98
N MET A 148 8.17 -20.36 -1.50
CA MET A 148 9.40 -19.85 -2.11
C MET A 148 9.54 -20.26 -3.58
N GLU A 149 9.17 -21.49 -3.95
CA GLU A 149 9.25 -21.99 -5.32
C GLU A 149 8.44 -21.13 -6.30
N SER A 150 7.24 -20.68 -5.89
CA SER A 150 6.38 -19.82 -6.70
C SER A 150 6.93 -18.41 -6.93
N LYS A 151 7.97 -18.04 -6.19
CA LYS A 151 8.65 -16.73 -6.24
C LYS A 151 10.05 -16.83 -6.83
N CYS A 152 10.73 -17.97 -6.67
CA CYS A 152 12.07 -18.29 -7.20
C CYS A 152 12.04 -18.74 -8.67
N CYS A 153 11.34 -17.97 -9.51
CA CYS A 153 11.28 -18.20 -10.95
C CYS A 153 11.38 -16.86 -11.71
N SER A 154 11.29 -16.89 -13.04
CA SER A 154 11.31 -15.67 -13.84
C SER A 154 10.18 -14.73 -13.42
N VAL A 155 10.43 -13.41 -13.40
CA VAL A 155 9.48 -12.39 -12.94
C VAL A 155 8.08 -12.57 -13.57
N GLY A 156 8.01 -12.79 -14.89
CA GLY A 156 6.74 -13.04 -15.59
C GLY A 156 5.91 -14.21 -15.04
N LYS A 157 6.57 -15.25 -14.50
CA LYS A 157 5.93 -16.47 -13.95
C LYS A 157 5.71 -16.41 -12.44
N ALA A 158 6.47 -15.59 -11.72
CA ALA A 158 6.34 -15.48 -10.28
C ALA A 158 4.94 -14.97 -9.89
N LEU A 159 4.39 -15.48 -8.78
CA LEU A 159 3.11 -15.00 -8.26
C LEU A 159 3.23 -13.57 -7.71
N PHE A 160 2.17 -12.79 -7.81
CA PHE A 160 2.09 -11.46 -7.19
C PHE A 160 1.90 -11.59 -5.69
N GLY A 161 2.70 -10.86 -4.91
CA GLY A 161 2.51 -10.72 -3.47
C GLY A 161 3.80 -10.91 -2.69
N ILE A 162 3.91 -10.19 -1.57
CA ILE A 162 5.01 -10.29 -0.61
C ILE A 162 4.48 -10.28 0.83
N VAL A 163 5.23 -10.87 1.76
CA VAL A 163 4.92 -10.71 3.19
C VAL A 163 5.29 -9.30 3.68
N GLY A 164 4.37 -8.67 4.43
CA GLY A 164 4.61 -7.34 5.04
C GLY A 164 4.27 -7.17 6.52
N MET A 165 3.67 -8.14 7.21
CA MET A 165 3.23 -7.99 8.62
C MET A 165 4.39 -7.71 9.57
N GLU A 166 5.46 -8.50 9.49
CA GLU A 166 6.60 -8.43 10.41
C GLU A 166 7.55 -7.25 10.08
N THR A 167 7.41 -6.67 8.89
CA THR A 167 8.19 -5.51 8.43
C THR A 167 7.39 -4.21 8.44
N LEU A 168 6.09 -4.25 8.77
CA LEU A 168 5.19 -3.09 8.72
C LEU A 168 5.74 -1.91 9.50
N PHE A 169 6.00 -2.12 10.80
CA PHE A 169 6.39 -1.03 11.69
C PHE A 169 7.85 -0.58 11.45
N PRO A 170 8.86 -1.47 11.33
CA PRO A 170 10.22 -1.06 11.03
C PRO A 170 10.37 -0.25 9.74
N LEU A 171 9.70 -0.64 8.65
CA LEU A 171 9.73 0.13 7.40
C LEU A 171 9.01 1.48 7.55
N SER A 172 7.91 1.50 8.29
CA SER A 172 7.16 2.73 8.54
C SER A 172 7.96 3.74 9.38
N LEU A 173 8.79 3.26 10.31
CA LEU A 173 9.64 4.11 11.16
C LEU A 173 10.65 4.95 10.37
N GLU A 174 11.01 4.56 9.16
CA GLU A 174 11.89 5.38 8.32
C GLU A 174 11.29 6.76 8.01
N LEU A 175 9.96 6.88 7.91
CA LEU A 175 9.29 8.18 7.77
C LEU A 175 9.49 9.07 9.01
N TYR A 176 9.63 8.46 10.19
CA TYR A 176 9.96 9.15 11.43
C TYR A 176 11.44 9.50 11.51
N HIS A 177 12.33 8.54 11.26
CA HIS A 177 13.78 8.74 11.33
C HIS A 177 14.33 9.71 10.29
N SER A 178 13.70 9.80 9.11
CA SER A 178 14.01 10.80 8.09
C SER A 178 13.49 12.21 8.40
N GLY A 179 12.69 12.38 9.46
CA GLY A 179 12.08 13.65 9.83
C GLY A 179 10.87 14.06 8.97
N LEU A 180 10.41 13.20 8.06
CA LEU A 180 9.25 13.48 7.20
C LEU A 180 7.92 13.44 7.97
N MET A 181 7.84 12.69 9.07
CA MET A 181 6.63 12.50 9.85
C MET A 181 6.91 12.41 11.35
N SER A 182 6.07 13.03 12.19
CA SER A 182 6.17 12.82 13.64
C SER A 182 5.69 11.42 14.03
N ILE A 183 6.23 10.88 15.12
CA ILE A 183 5.86 9.54 15.61
C ILE A 183 4.35 9.40 15.88
N ASN A 184 3.72 10.43 16.44
CA ASN A 184 2.27 10.42 16.69
C ASN A 184 1.46 10.31 15.39
N LYS A 185 1.88 11.02 14.33
CA LYS A 185 1.21 10.95 13.03
C LYS A 185 1.42 9.57 12.40
N LEU A 186 2.63 9.01 12.47
CA LEU A 186 2.93 7.66 11.98
C LEU A 186 2.08 6.60 12.68
N ILE A 187 2.07 6.59 14.01
CA ILE A 187 1.25 5.69 14.81
C ILE A 187 -0.23 5.85 14.46
N SER A 188 -0.70 7.08 14.26
CA SER A 188 -2.10 7.31 13.86
C SER A 188 -2.46 6.64 12.53
N LYS A 189 -1.53 6.62 11.55
CA LYS A 189 -1.71 5.97 10.25
C LYS A 189 -1.75 4.44 10.30
N LEU A 190 -1.22 3.84 11.36
CA LEU A 190 -1.22 2.39 11.60
C LEU A 190 -2.31 1.92 12.56
N THR A 191 -2.97 2.85 13.28
CA THR A 191 -3.92 2.52 14.36
C THR A 191 -5.26 3.21 14.17
N SER A 192 -5.39 4.46 14.62
CA SER A 192 -6.67 5.18 14.65
C SER A 192 -7.20 5.55 13.26
N ALA A 193 -6.35 5.77 12.26
CA ALA A 193 -6.78 6.07 10.90
C ALA A 193 -7.43 4.87 10.20
N PRO A 194 -6.80 3.67 10.12
CA PRO A 194 -7.47 2.50 9.56
C PRO A 194 -8.71 2.10 10.38
N ALA A 195 -8.69 2.26 11.71
CA ALA A 195 -9.87 2.02 12.55
C ALA A 195 -11.07 2.91 12.18
N LYS A 196 -10.84 4.18 11.80
CA LYS A 196 -11.87 5.08 11.29
C LYS A 196 -12.40 4.62 9.93
N VAL A 197 -11.53 4.16 9.03
CA VAL A 197 -11.92 3.67 7.70
C VAL A 197 -12.93 2.53 7.83
N ILE A 198 -12.66 1.54 8.69
CA ILE A 198 -13.53 0.37 8.89
C ILE A 198 -14.63 0.59 9.93
N ASN A 199 -14.76 1.81 10.46
CA ASN A 199 -15.74 2.18 11.50
C ASN A 199 -15.72 1.24 12.72
N LYS A 200 -14.54 0.98 13.29
CA LYS A 200 -14.37 0.11 14.47
C LYS A 200 -13.80 0.89 15.66
N LYS A 201 -14.27 0.53 16.87
CA LYS A 201 -13.81 1.11 18.14
C LYS A 201 -12.51 0.46 18.62
N VAL A 202 -11.44 0.62 17.85
CA VAL A 202 -10.08 0.09 18.11
C VAL A 202 -9.01 1.14 17.77
N GLY A 203 -7.73 0.84 17.99
CA GLY A 203 -6.62 1.69 17.55
C GLY A 203 -6.38 2.95 18.39
N LEU A 204 -6.90 3.02 19.61
CA LEU A 204 -6.67 4.11 20.56
C LEU A 204 -6.43 3.55 21.97
N ILE A 205 -5.44 4.10 22.67
CA ILE A 205 -5.21 3.84 24.09
C ILE A 205 -6.06 4.84 24.88
N LYS A 206 -7.29 4.45 25.20
CA LYS A 206 -8.27 5.31 25.90
C LYS A 206 -9.24 4.46 26.71
N LYS A 207 -9.71 4.98 27.86
CA LYS A 207 -10.78 4.33 28.64
C LYS A 207 -11.99 3.99 27.75
N GLY A 208 -12.48 2.76 27.87
CA GLY A 208 -13.60 2.24 27.08
C GLY A 208 -13.23 1.66 25.71
N TYR A 209 -11.95 1.64 25.33
CA TYR A 209 -11.41 0.89 24.18
C TYR A 209 -10.83 -0.45 24.66
N PRO A 210 -10.68 -1.45 23.76
CA PRO A 210 -9.94 -2.67 24.05
C PRO A 210 -8.52 -2.39 24.55
N ALA A 211 -8.00 -3.28 25.38
CA ALA A 211 -6.64 -3.20 25.93
C ALA A 211 -5.59 -3.72 24.93
N ASP A 212 -5.62 -3.20 23.70
CA ASP A 212 -4.73 -3.61 22.60
C ASP A 212 -3.55 -2.64 22.53
N PHE A 213 -2.37 -3.10 22.93
CA PHE A 213 -1.15 -2.31 22.89
C PHE A 213 0.07 -3.17 22.55
N ALA A 214 1.07 -2.52 21.96
CA ALA A 214 2.39 -3.09 21.70
C ALA A 214 3.45 -2.19 22.30
N ILE A 215 4.50 -2.80 22.85
CA ILE A 215 5.70 -2.09 23.30
C ILE A 215 6.71 -2.17 22.17
N VAL A 216 7.25 -1.03 21.78
CA VAL A 216 8.21 -0.90 20.69
C VAL A 216 9.41 -0.08 21.15
N ASP A 217 10.60 -0.50 20.72
CA ASP A 217 11.80 0.32 20.82
C ASP A 217 11.97 1.08 19.51
N LEU A 218 11.95 2.41 19.59
CA LEU A 218 12.05 3.30 18.43
C LEU A 218 13.50 3.50 17.96
N ASN A 219 14.49 2.97 18.67
CA ASN A 219 15.90 3.17 18.33
C ASN A 219 16.65 1.85 18.12
N ALA A 220 15.95 0.72 18.17
CA ALA A 220 16.55 -0.59 18.02
C ALA A 220 16.96 -0.84 16.57
N GLU A 221 18.27 -0.89 16.33
CA GLU A 221 18.81 -1.26 15.03
C GLU A 221 18.65 -2.76 14.80
N ASN A 222 18.01 -3.13 13.70
CA ASN A 222 17.72 -4.52 13.36
C ASN A 222 18.06 -4.78 11.89
N ILE A 223 18.55 -5.99 11.63
CA ILE A 223 18.67 -6.51 10.26
C ILE A 223 17.47 -7.41 10.04
N ILE A 224 16.67 -7.12 9.01
CA ILE A 224 15.57 -8.01 8.63
C ILE A 224 16.18 -9.37 8.26
N ASN A 225 15.73 -10.41 8.93
CA ASN A 225 16.07 -11.79 8.63
C ASN A 225 14.77 -12.55 8.35
N VAL A 226 14.45 -12.77 7.09
CA VAL A 226 13.20 -13.40 6.67
C VAL A 226 13.09 -14.86 7.13
N LYS A 227 14.20 -15.51 7.50
CA LYS A 227 14.20 -16.87 8.07
C LYS A 227 13.72 -16.91 9.52
N SER A 228 13.70 -15.76 10.20
CA SER A 228 13.22 -15.63 11.58
C SER A 228 11.72 -15.31 11.66
N PHE A 229 11.08 -15.08 10.52
CA PHE A 229 9.67 -14.73 10.44
C PHE A 229 8.77 -15.82 11.02
N LYS A 230 7.70 -15.40 11.70
CA LYS A 230 6.64 -16.26 12.19
C LYS A 230 5.65 -16.64 11.10
N SER A 231 5.52 -15.82 10.06
CA SER A 231 4.80 -16.22 8.86
C SER A 231 5.34 -17.54 8.30
N LYS A 232 4.47 -18.36 7.72
CA LYS A 232 4.87 -19.57 6.99
C LYS A 232 5.68 -19.26 5.73
N SER A 233 5.62 -18.01 5.27
CA SER A 233 6.31 -17.53 4.08
C SER A 233 7.32 -16.45 4.43
N ASN A 234 8.38 -16.43 3.64
CA ASN A 234 9.49 -15.50 3.69
C ASN A 234 9.72 -14.80 2.33
N ASN A 235 8.69 -14.70 1.48
CA ASN A 235 8.73 -14.02 0.18
C ASN A 235 8.79 -12.49 0.34
N SER A 236 9.97 -11.96 0.67
CA SER A 236 10.16 -10.53 0.93
C SER A 236 11.43 -10.01 0.25
N PRO A 237 11.40 -8.80 -0.35
CA PRO A 237 12.59 -8.17 -0.92
C PRO A 237 13.46 -7.47 0.14
N PHE A 238 13.09 -7.55 1.41
CA PHE A 238 13.73 -6.81 2.50
C PHE A 238 14.76 -7.63 3.30
N ASP A 239 15.06 -8.87 2.90
CA ASP A 239 16.05 -9.68 3.62
C ASP A 239 17.43 -8.99 3.63
N GLY A 240 18.08 -8.97 4.80
CA GLY A 240 19.36 -8.29 5.00
C GLY A 240 19.28 -6.76 5.10
N LEU A 241 18.10 -6.15 4.94
CA LEU A 241 17.94 -4.71 5.08
C LEU A 241 18.14 -4.30 6.55
N LYS A 242 19.04 -3.36 6.78
CA LYS A 242 19.22 -2.73 8.10
C LYS A 242 18.21 -1.60 8.26
N LEU A 243 17.46 -1.65 9.35
CA LEU A 243 16.49 -0.63 9.75
C LEU A 243 16.77 -0.20 11.19
N LYS A 244 16.27 0.98 11.51
CA LYS A 244 16.25 1.55 12.86
C LYS A 244 14.80 1.71 13.31
#